data_AF-A0A895ACX6-F1
#
_entry.id   AF-A0A895ACX6-F1
#
_cell.length_a   1.000
_cell.length_b   1.000
_cell.length_c   1.000
_cell.angle_alpha   90.00
_cell.angle_beta   90.00
_cell.angle_gamma   90.00
#
_symmetry.space_group_name_H-M   'P 1'
#
loop_
_entity.id
_entity.type
_entity.pdbx_description
1 polymer ?
#
loop_
_entity_poly.entity_id
_entity_poly.type
_entity_poly.pdbx_seq_one_letter_code
_entity_poly.pdbx_strand_id
1 'polypeptide(L)'
;MSVADALVDAADADGIDFDGLTVAAGDDGYQFRTPDTDAVLTAADLREHADSPYVTNWYYWEHDIGGHDTPRRAFLRWLEGGDDRPVPERYDALDSGHTRHWGELAVTVTHGDAAGSRRYDVRHADDVDADTDTLATYTDPRDARELVKHDDDDGYRPLSTAPSLPHGWAFTDLDGGALVDTIDYVYPATVANWHREREGSLDVDHWADVADRQTGIYGIVSDLDKDALEWAAEACCVDSQCLKRREWDRDEDDALDVPRGDGEFPCREPCSLFVAAARKFTTLEREDTREYTFELTPAEKEQIEDIIGAVADDRTDDIREADVYEGANRYRTRFLRAKRMDDHGLSGTPTYPEDHDDDDDDGDHH
;
A
#
# COMPACT_ATOMS: atom_id res chain seq x y z
N MET A 1 7.85 -22.09 -28.42
CA MET A 1 8.83 -23.19 -28.31
C MET A 1 8.26 -24.17 -27.30
N SER A 2 8.48 -25.48 -27.44
CA SER A 2 8.04 -26.41 -26.38
C SER A 2 8.99 -26.32 -25.19
N VAL A 3 8.51 -26.63 -23.98
CA VAL A 3 9.38 -26.68 -22.77
C VAL A 3 10.55 -27.63 -22.98
N ALA A 4 10.30 -28.78 -23.62
CA ALA A 4 11.30 -29.79 -23.92
C ALA A 4 12.39 -29.29 -24.89
N ASP A 5 12.01 -28.53 -25.92
CA ASP A 5 12.98 -27.96 -26.87
C ASP A 5 13.77 -26.82 -26.22
N ALA A 6 13.10 -25.97 -25.44
CA ALA A 6 13.73 -24.89 -24.69
C ALA A 6 14.79 -25.41 -23.71
N LEU A 7 14.47 -26.51 -23.01
CA LEU A 7 15.38 -27.17 -22.08
C LEU A 7 16.68 -27.61 -22.75
N VAL A 8 16.59 -28.23 -23.92
CA VAL A 8 17.76 -28.69 -24.68
C VAL A 8 18.54 -27.50 -25.24
N ASP A 9 17.86 -26.54 -25.86
CA ASP A 9 18.47 -25.36 -26.46
C ASP A 9 19.24 -24.53 -25.41
N ALA A 10 18.65 -24.34 -24.21
CA ALA A 10 19.31 -23.63 -23.11
C ALA A 10 20.50 -24.42 -22.53
N ALA A 11 20.38 -25.74 -22.42
CA ALA A 11 21.48 -26.60 -21.97
C ALA A 11 22.68 -26.60 -22.93
N ASP A 12 22.42 -26.48 -24.24
CA ASP A 12 23.44 -26.39 -25.30
C ASP A 12 24.10 -25.01 -25.39
N ALA A 13 23.40 -23.94 -24.97
CA ALA A 13 23.88 -22.57 -25.04
C ALA A 13 24.78 -22.20 -23.85
N ASP A 14 24.16 -21.78 -22.75
CA ASP A 14 24.86 -21.29 -21.55
C ASP A 14 24.72 -22.24 -20.35
N GLY A 15 23.89 -23.28 -20.49
CA GLY A 15 23.46 -24.10 -19.37
C GLY A 15 22.36 -23.43 -18.56
N ILE A 16 21.77 -24.20 -17.65
CA ILE A 16 20.74 -23.77 -16.72
C ILE A 16 21.29 -23.93 -15.31
N ASP A 17 21.17 -22.87 -14.50
CA ASP A 17 21.34 -22.92 -13.05
C ASP A 17 20.23 -22.06 -12.43
N PHE A 18 19.17 -22.71 -11.96
CA PHE A 18 17.96 -22.01 -11.53
C PHE A 18 17.15 -22.80 -10.50
N ASP A 19 16.96 -22.23 -9.30
CA ASP A 19 16.10 -22.78 -8.23
C ASP A 19 16.32 -24.29 -7.96
N GLY A 20 17.58 -24.73 -7.96
CA GLY A 20 17.96 -26.13 -7.72
C GLY A 20 17.99 -27.01 -8.96
N LEU A 21 17.61 -26.49 -10.14
CA LEU A 21 17.85 -27.12 -11.43
C LEU A 21 19.24 -26.74 -11.95
N THR A 22 20.06 -27.73 -12.28
CA THR A 22 21.26 -27.52 -13.09
C THR A 22 21.21 -28.41 -14.32
N VAL A 23 21.37 -27.83 -15.51
CA VAL A 23 21.47 -28.59 -16.77
C VAL A 23 22.60 -28.04 -17.61
N ALA A 24 23.54 -28.88 -18.04
CA ALA A 24 24.64 -28.46 -18.90
C ALA A 24 24.99 -29.55 -19.91
N ALA A 25 25.30 -29.15 -21.14
CA ALA A 25 25.88 -30.04 -22.14
C ALA A 25 27.29 -30.50 -21.73
N GLY A 26 27.60 -31.77 -21.97
CA GLY A 26 28.91 -32.39 -21.75
C GLY A 26 29.27 -33.37 -22.86
N ASP A 27 30.47 -33.95 -22.79
CA ASP A 27 31.01 -34.82 -23.85
C ASP A 27 30.18 -36.09 -24.08
N ASP A 28 29.56 -36.63 -23.02
CA ASP A 28 28.81 -37.89 -23.02
C ASP A 28 27.27 -37.72 -23.00
N GLY A 29 26.77 -36.47 -23.05
CA GLY A 29 25.35 -36.14 -22.94
C GLY A 29 25.09 -34.88 -22.11
N TYR A 30 23.88 -34.74 -21.57
CA TYR A 30 23.49 -33.61 -20.72
C TYR A 30 23.56 -34.01 -19.26
N GLN A 31 24.33 -33.26 -18.47
CA GLN A 31 24.30 -33.40 -17.01
C GLN A 31 23.03 -32.74 -16.49
N PHE A 32 22.10 -33.52 -15.94
CA PHE A 32 20.87 -33.06 -15.32
C PHE A 32 20.96 -33.25 -13.80
N ARG A 33 20.77 -32.18 -13.03
CA ARG A 33 20.77 -32.20 -11.57
C ARG A 33 19.57 -31.45 -11.00
N THR A 34 18.92 -32.10 -10.04
CA THR A 34 17.99 -31.52 -9.08
C THR A 34 18.40 -31.99 -7.68
N PRO A 35 17.78 -31.52 -6.58
CA PRO A 35 18.06 -32.04 -5.24
C PRO A 35 17.89 -33.56 -5.12
N ASP A 36 16.99 -34.16 -5.90
CA ASP A 36 16.63 -35.58 -5.82
C ASP A 36 17.24 -36.43 -6.95
N THR A 37 17.85 -35.82 -7.96
CA THR A 37 18.34 -36.52 -9.16
C THR A 37 19.67 -35.96 -9.61
N ASP A 38 20.64 -36.82 -9.89
CA ASP A 38 21.90 -36.48 -10.56
C ASP A 38 22.18 -37.57 -11.60
N ALA A 39 22.10 -37.20 -12.89
CA ALA A 39 22.26 -38.14 -13.99
C ALA A 39 22.83 -37.47 -15.25
N VAL A 40 23.53 -38.27 -16.06
CA VAL A 40 23.90 -37.91 -17.44
C VAL A 40 22.86 -38.51 -18.38
N LEU A 41 22.20 -37.66 -19.16
CA LEU A 41 21.05 -37.99 -19.99
C LEU A 41 21.37 -37.82 -21.46
N THR A 42 20.76 -38.63 -22.32
CA THR A 42 20.73 -38.32 -23.75
C THR A 42 19.78 -37.14 -24.01
N ALA A 43 19.86 -36.52 -25.20
CA ALA A 43 18.91 -35.48 -25.59
C ALA A 43 17.45 -35.97 -25.61
N ALA A 44 17.22 -37.28 -25.82
CA ALA A 44 15.89 -37.86 -25.78
C ALA A 44 15.40 -37.97 -24.33
N ASP A 45 16.23 -38.55 -23.45
CA ASP A 45 15.89 -38.71 -22.03
C ASP A 45 15.73 -37.36 -21.33
N LEU A 46 16.55 -36.35 -21.69
CA LEU A 46 16.41 -34.99 -21.15
C LEU A 46 15.03 -34.40 -21.47
N ARG A 47 14.50 -34.63 -22.67
CA ARG A 47 13.16 -34.16 -23.05
C ARG A 47 12.05 -34.85 -22.23
N GLU A 48 12.28 -36.06 -21.74
CA GLU A 48 11.32 -36.76 -20.86
C GLU A 48 11.18 -36.08 -19.49
N HIS A 49 12.14 -35.24 -19.09
CA HIS A 49 12.08 -34.44 -17.86
C HIS A 49 11.38 -33.08 -18.04
N ALA A 50 10.82 -32.77 -19.21
CA ALA A 50 10.22 -31.46 -19.49
C ALA A 50 9.05 -31.10 -18.54
N ASP A 51 8.32 -32.11 -18.05
CA ASP A 51 7.19 -31.92 -17.13
C ASP A 51 7.62 -31.87 -15.65
N SER A 52 8.93 -31.93 -15.35
CA SER A 52 9.43 -31.80 -13.98
C SER A 52 9.07 -30.42 -13.40
N PRO A 53 8.70 -30.33 -12.11
CA PRO A 53 8.47 -29.04 -11.45
C PRO A 53 9.64 -28.07 -11.61
N TYR A 54 10.87 -28.56 -11.51
CA TYR A 54 12.08 -27.75 -11.68
C TYR A 54 12.21 -27.16 -13.08
N VAL A 55 11.92 -27.95 -14.12
CA VAL A 55 12.02 -27.52 -15.53
C VAL A 55 10.91 -26.56 -15.89
N THR A 56 9.66 -26.89 -15.54
CA THR A 56 8.52 -26.00 -15.80
C THR A 56 8.63 -24.69 -15.01
N ASN A 57 9.22 -24.71 -13.80
CA ASN A 57 9.49 -23.52 -13.02
C ASN A 57 10.51 -22.62 -13.72
N TRP A 58 11.65 -23.18 -14.12
CA TRP A 58 12.66 -22.47 -14.90
C TRP A 58 12.06 -21.87 -16.18
N TYR A 59 11.31 -22.67 -16.93
CA TYR A 59 10.72 -22.24 -18.18
C TYR A 59 9.76 -21.05 -17.99
N TYR A 60 8.87 -21.11 -17.00
CA TYR A 60 7.96 -20.01 -16.69
C TYR A 60 8.71 -18.70 -16.37
N TRP A 61 9.72 -18.76 -15.50
CA TRP A 61 10.46 -17.57 -15.11
C TRP A 61 11.29 -16.99 -16.25
N GLU A 62 11.95 -17.83 -17.04
CA GLU A 62 12.82 -17.38 -18.14
C GLU A 62 12.05 -16.96 -19.39
N HIS A 63 10.97 -17.65 -19.74
CA HIS A 63 10.27 -17.43 -21.01
C HIS A 63 8.94 -16.69 -20.87
N ASP A 64 8.15 -16.96 -19.82
CA ASP A 64 6.82 -16.35 -19.68
C ASP A 64 6.91 -15.00 -18.95
N ILE A 65 7.76 -14.91 -17.93
CA ILE A 65 8.03 -13.66 -17.20
C ILE A 65 9.20 -12.90 -17.80
N GLY A 66 10.36 -13.55 -17.97
CA GLY A 66 11.60 -12.94 -18.43
C GLY A 66 12.10 -11.82 -17.50
N GLY A 67 12.96 -10.95 -18.02
CA GLY A 67 13.38 -9.71 -17.34
C GLY A 67 14.06 -9.94 -15.99
N HIS A 68 15.32 -10.39 -16.02
CA HIS A 68 16.16 -10.47 -14.82
C HIS A 68 16.23 -9.11 -14.11
N ASP A 69 16.26 -9.15 -12.77
CA ASP A 69 16.40 -7.97 -11.90
C ASP A 69 15.33 -6.89 -12.14
N THR A 70 14.15 -7.29 -12.64
CA THR A 70 13.00 -6.40 -12.81
C THR A 70 12.08 -6.44 -11.59
N PRO A 71 11.44 -5.31 -11.23
CA PRO A 71 10.46 -5.26 -10.15
C PRO A 71 9.33 -6.28 -10.31
N ARG A 72 8.82 -6.46 -11.54
CA ARG A 72 7.78 -7.46 -11.85
C ARG A 72 8.23 -8.86 -11.46
N ARG A 73 9.39 -9.30 -11.93
CA ARG A 73 9.89 -10.66 -11.67
C ARG A 73 10.11 -10.88 -10.17
N ALA A 74 10.74 -9.92 -9.49
CA ALA A 74 10.99 -10.00 -8.05
C ALA A 74 9.68 -10.07 -7.25
N PHE A 75 8.70 -9.25 -7.60
CA PHE A 75 7.42 -9.19 -6.91
C PHE A 75 6.60 -10.47 -7.09
N LEU A 76 6.51 -10.99 -8.32
CA LEU A 76 5.82 -12.26 -8.57
C LEU A 76 6.52 -13.43 -7.84
N ARG A 77 7.87 -13.43 -7.77
CA ARG A 77 8.62 -14.43 -6.99
C ARG A 77 8.32 -14.32 -5.50
N TRP A 78 8.26 -13.10 -4.97
CA TRP A 78 7.91 -12.86 -3.58
C TRP A 78 6.50 -13.37 -3.26
N LEU A 79 5.52 -13.16 -4.15
CA LEU A 79 4.16 -13.70 -3.99
C LEU A 79 4.12 -15.22 -3.82
N GLU A 80 5.00 -15.97 -4.49
CA GLU A 80 5.08 -17.43 -4.38
C GLU A 80 5.83 -17.93 -3.13
N GLY A 81 6.45 -17.03 -2.35
CA GLY A 81 7.44 -17.42 -1.34
C GLY A 81 8.71 -18.01 -1.97
N GLY A 82 9.10 -17.47 -3.13
CA GLY A 82 10.25 -17.92 -3.93
C GLY A 82 11.61 -17.92 -3.22
N ASP A 83 11.74 -17.17 -2.14
CA ASP A 83 12.97 -17.07 -1.32
C ASP A 83 12.94 -18.05 -0.13
N ASP A 84 11.76 -18.56 0.24
CA ASP A 84 11.53 -19.30 1.49
C ASP A 84 11.31 -20.80 1.29
N ARG A 85 11.02 -21.23 0.04
CA ARG A 85 10.58 -22.61 -0.27
C ARG A 85 11.24 -23.19 -1.53
N PRO A 86 11.66 -24.46 -1.49
CA PRO A 86 12.11 -25.17 -2.69
C PRO A 86 10.95 -25.33 -3.69
N VAL A 87 11.28 -25.56 -4.96
CA VAL A 87 10.29 -25.62 -6.06
C VAL A 87 9.14 -26.58 -5.78
N PRO A 88 9.34 -27.84 -5.32
CA PRO A 88 8.23 -28.75 -5.06
C PRO A 88 7.26 -28.23 -4.00
N GLU A 89 7.76 -27.70 -2.88
CA GLU A 89 6.91 -27.15 -1.81
C GLU A 89 6.13 -25.90 -2.27
N ARG A 90 6.70 -25.11 -3.18
CA ARG A 90 5.96 -24.01 -3.81
C ARG A 90 4.84 -24.56 -4.69
N TYR A 91 5.14 -25.52 -5.55
CA TYR A 91 4.16 -26.12 -6.45
C TYR A 91 2.99 -26.75 -5.68
N ASP A 92 3.28 -27.46 -4.58
CA ASP A 92 2.25 -28.01 -3.69
C ASP A 92 1.36 -26.91 -3.08
N ALA A 93 1.95 -25.76 -2.69
CA ALA A 93 1.17 -24.64 -2.17
C ALA A 93 0.29 -23.98 -3.24
N LEU A 94 0.76 -23.92 -4.49
CA LEU A 94 0.00 -23.39 -5.63
C LEU A 94 -1.19 -24.27 -6.02
N ASP A 95 -1.15 -25.58 -5.76
CA ASP A 95 -2.29 -26.49 -5.99
C ASP A 95 -3.52 -26.13 -5.14
N SER A 96 -3.30 -25.66 -3.91
CA SER A 96 -4.36 -25.17 -3.00
C SER A 96 -4.61 -23.66 -3.08
N GLY A 97 -3.80 -22.94 -3.85
CA GLY A 97 -3.71 -21.48 -3.82
C GLY A 97 -2.80 -20.97 -2.70
N HIS A 98 -1.86 -20.09 -3.03
CA HIS A 98 -1.01 -19.40 -2.07
C HIS A 98 -1.35 -17.91 -2.03
N THR A 99 -1.85 -17.44 -0.89
CA THR A 99 -2.23 -16.04 -0.70
C THR A 99 -1.14 -15.25 0.03
N ARG A 100 -0.85 -14.05 -0.48
CA ARG A 100 -0.07 -13.01 0.23
C ARG A 100 -0.84 -11.68 0.19
N HIS A 101 -0.52 -10.80 1.13
CA HIS A 101 -1.16 -9.50 1.26
C HIS A 101 -0.27 -8.38 0.75
N TRP A 102 -0.86 -7.36 0.12
CA TRP A 102 -0.17 -6.16 -0.36
C TRP A 102 -1.04 -4.93 -0.09
N GLY A 103 -0.79 -4.22 1.01
CA GLY A 103 -1.76 -3.25 1.52
C GLY A 103 -3.07 -3.96 1.88
N GLU A 104 -4.19 -3.46 1.37
CA GLU A 104 -5.51 -4.08 1.55
C GLU A 104 -5.82 -5.14 0.49
N LEU A 105 -4.85 -5.54 -0.34
CA LEU A 105 -5.06 -6.59 -1.34
C LEU A 105 -4.71 -7.97 -0.77
N ALA A 106 -5.57 -8.96 -1.01
CA ALA A 106 -5.20 -10.37 -0.97
C ALA A 106 -4.94 -10.85 -2.40
N VAL A 107 -3.72 -11.32 -2.65
CA VAL A 107 -3.28 -11.86 -3.95
C VAL A 107 -3.06 -13.36 -3.81
N THR A 108 -3.86 -14.14 -4.52
CA THR A 108 -3.79 -15.61 -4.52
C THR A 108 -3.16 -16.10 -5.82
N VAL A 109 -2.07 -16.86 -5.70
CA VAL A 109 -1.38 -17.51 -6.81
C VAL A 109 -1.81 -18.98 -6.90
N THR A 110 -2.18 -19.42 -8.10
CA THR A 110 -2.51 -20.82 -8.41
C THR A 110 -1.76 -21.28 -9.66
N HIS A 111 -1.74 -22.60 -9.90
CA HIS A 111 -1.32 -23.12 -11.20
C HIS A 111 -2.31 -22.72 -12.29
N GLY A 112 -1.79 -22.37 -13.46
CA GLY A 112 -2.56 -22.20 -14.67
C GLY A 112 -2.72 -23.49 -15.46
N ASP A 113 -3.42 -23.39 -16.59
CA ASP A 113 -3.74 -24.55 -17.45
C ASP A 113 -2.49 -25.18 -18.09
N ALA A 114 -1.46 -24.39 -18.38
CA ALA A 114 -0.20 -24.88 -18.93
C ALA A 114 0.74 -25.31 -17.79
N ALA A 115 1.51 -26.37 -18.02
CA ALA A 115 2.42 -26.93 -17.01
C ALA A 115 3.39 -25.87 -16.46
N GLY A 116 3.31 -25.62 -15.15
CA GLY A 116 4.10 -24.62 -14.45
C GLY A 116 3.72 -23.16 -14.74
N SER A 117 2.66 -22.89 -15.49
CA SER A 117 2.13 -21.53 -15.61
C SER A 117 1.44 -21.11 -14.31
N ARG A 118 1.34 -19.80 -14.06
CA ARG A 118 0.66 -19.25 -12.88
C ARG A 118 -0.55 -18.43 -13.30
N ARG A 119 -1.58 -18.46 -12.46
CA ARG A 119 -2.70 -17.52 -12.50
C ARG A 119 -2.82 -16.80 -11.17
N TYR A 120 -3.34 -15.58 -11.25
CA TYR A 120 -3.41 -14.68 -10.12
C TYR A 120 -4.83 -14.15 -9.98
N ASP A 121 -5.35 -14.25 -8.76
CA ASP A 121 -6.58 -13.61 -8.34
C ASP A 121 -6.25 -12.52 -7.32
N VAL A 122 -6.93 -11.37 -7.41
CA VAL A 122 -6.77 -10.23 -6.51
C VAL A 122 -8.13 -9.79 -6.02
N ARG A 123 -8.25 -9.54 -4.72
CA ARG A 123 -9.46 -8.98 -4.08
C ARG A 123 -9.07 -8.18 -2.85
N HIS A 124 -10.05 -7.53 -2.23
CA HIS A 124 -9.84 -6.92 -0.91
C HIS A 124 -9.47 -8.00 0.13
N ALA A 125 -8.60 -7.68 1.08
CA ALA A 125 -8.11 -8.61 2.10
C ALA A 125 -9.25 -9.14 2.98
N ASP A 126 -10.24 -8.30 3.28
CA ASP A 126 -11.43 -8.70 4.04
C ASP A 126 -12.42 -9.55 3.22
N ASP A 127 -12.25 -9.62 1.90
CA ASP A 127 -13.03 -10.49 1.00
C ASP A 127 -12.30 -11.81 0.66
N VAL A 128 -11.20 -12.13 1.33
CA VAL A 128 -10.40 -13.33 1.06
C VAL A 128 -11.22 -14.63 1.14
N ASP A 129 -12.11 -14.70 2.14
CA ASP A 129 -12.98 -15.85 2.39
C ASP A 129 -14.36 -15.74 1.70
N ALA A 130 -14.62 -14.65 0.98
CA ALA A 130 -15.87 -14.45 0.26
C ALA A 130 -15.96 -15.38 -0.96
N ASP A 131 -17.16 -15.91 -1.20
CA ASP A 131 -17.43 -16.67 -2.42
C ASP A 131 -17.34 -15.73 -3.63
N THR A 132 -16.51 -16.07 -4.61
CA THR A 132 -16.29 -15.26 -5.81
C THR A 132 -17.60 -14.96 -6.55
N ASP A 133 -18.60 -15.85 -6.49
CA ASP A 133 -19.92 -15.63 -7.13
C ASP A 133 -20.73 -14.50 -6.47
N THR A 134 -20.31 -14.03 -5.29
CA THR A 134 -20.91 -12.90 -4.57
C THR A 134 -20.20 -11.57 -4.84
N LEU A 135 -19.05 -11.60 -5.52
CA LEU A 135 -18.22 -10.43 -5.83
C LEU A 135 -18.41 -9.98 -7.28
N ALA A 136 -18.19 -8.68 -7.53
CA ALA A 136 -18.06 -8.17 -8.89
C ALA A 136 -16.73 -8.66 -9.49
N THR A 137 -16.79 -9.44 -10.56
CA THR A 137 -15.60 -10.06 -11.17
C THR A 137 -15.08 -9.28 -12.37
N TYR A 138 -13.75 -9.16 -12.44
CA TYR A 138 -13.02 -8.42 -13.47
C TYR A 138 -11.87 -9.26 -14.03
N THR A 139 -11.51 -9.01 -15.28
CA THR A 139 -10.37 -9.69 -15.95
C THR A 139 -9.47 -8.73 -16.73
N ASP A 140 -9.90 -7.49 -16.99
CA ASP A 140 -9.06 -6.43 -17.57
C ASP A 140 -8.52 -5.54 -16.45
N PRO A 141 -7.20 -5.52 -16.20
CA PRO A 141 -6.57 -4.65 -15.20
C PRO A 141 -7.03 -3.18 -15.25
N ARG A 142 -7.39 -2.66 -16.42
CA ARG A 142 -7.83 -1.26 -16.58
C ARG A 142 -9.08 -0.92 -15.79
N ASP A 143 -9.94 -1.91 -15.51
CA ASP A 143 -11.15 -1.71 -14.73
C ASP A 143 -10.84 -1.25 -13.29
N ALA A 144 -9.64 -1.56 -12.79
CA ALA A 144 -9.20 -1.14 -11.45
C ALA A 144 -9.21 0.38 -11.28
N ARG A 145 -8.96 1.16 -12.35
CA ARG A 145 -8.87 2.63 -12.27
C ARG A 145 -10.18 3.29 -11.88
N GLU A 146 -11.29 2.78 -12.39
CA GLU A 146 -12.61 3.31 -12.03
C GLU A 146 -13.06 2.74 -10.69
N LEU A 147 -12.71 1.49 -10.41
CA LEU A 147 -13.04 0.80 -9.17
C LEU A 147 -12.43 1.48 -7.94
N VAL A 148 -11.14 1.84 -7.96
CA VAL A 148 -10.43 2.39 -6.79
C VAL A 148 -10.64 3.88 -6.56
N LYS A 149 -11.49 4.52 -7.38
CA LYS A 149 -11.67 5.97 -7.38
C LYS A 149 -12.46 6.47 -6.17
N HIS A 150 -13.37 5.63 -5.66
CA HIS A 150 -14.17 5.93 -4.48
C HIS A 150 -14.09 4.78 -3.47
N ASP A 151 -14.36 5.08 -2.21
CA ASP A 151 -14.52 4.09 -1.12
C ASP A 151 -15.96 3.51 -1.11
N ASP A 152 -16.26 2.68 -0.11
CA ASP A 152 -17.58 2.04 0.02
C ASP A 152 -18.73 3.02 0.32
N ASP A 153 -18.42 4.23 0.80
CA ASP A 153 -19.38 5.30 1.06
C ASP A 153 -19.51 6.27 -0.12
N ASP A 154 -18.96 5.91 -1.29
CA ASP A 154 -18.90 6.73 -2.53
C ASP A 154 -18.05 8.02 -2.36
N GLY A 155 -17.21 8.07 -1.32
CA GLY A 155 -16.24 9.12 -1.04
C GLY A 155 -15.05 9.03 -1.99
N TYR A 156 -14.62 10.17 -2.56
CA TYR A 156 -13.46 10.18 -3.47
C TYR A 156 -12.17 9.85 -2.72
N ARG A 157 -11.31 8.99 -3.31
CA ARG A 157 -10.02 8.57 -2.76
C ARG A 157 -8.84 9.35 -3.39
N PRO A 158 -8.45 10.52 -2.85
CA PRO A 158 -7.33 11.29 -3.39
C PRO A 158 -5.98 10.61 -3.16
N LEU A 159 -5.86 9.84 -2.08
CA LEU A 159 -4.69 9.05 -1.75
C LEU A 159 -5.00 7.58 -1.99
N SER A 160 -4.40 7.01 -3.03
CA SER A 160 -4.64 5.63 -3.42
C SER A 160 -4.23 4.61 -2.34
N THR A 161 -3.30 4.97 -1.46
CA THR A 161 -2.80 4.14 -0.36
C THR A 161 -3.42 4.48 1.00
N ALA A 162 -4.49 5.26 1.05
CA ALA A 162 -5.32 5.33 2.27
C ALA A 162 -6.01 3.98 2.49
N PRO A 163 -6.17 3.52 3.75
CA PRO A 163 -6.85 2.27 4.09
C PRO A 163 -8.37 2.41 3.93
N SER A 164 -8.80 2.56 2.69
CA SER A 164 -10.18 2.84 2.29
C SER A 164 -10.51 2.22 0.94
N LEU A 165 -9.78 1.17 0.55
CA LEU A 165 -10.05 0.47 -0.69
C LEU A 165 -11.47 -0.14 -0.62
N PRO A 166 -12.33 0.04 -1.64
CA PRO A 166 -13.68 -0.48 -1.58
C PRO A 166 -13.68 -2.00 -1.56
N HIS A 167 -14.72 -2.60 -1.01
CA HIS A 167 -14.92 -4.05 -0.92
C HIS A 167 -15.80 -4.58 -2.07
N GLY A 168 -16.02 -5.90 -2.12
CA GLY A 168 -17.06 -6.52 -2.97
C GLY A 168 -16.64 -6.82 -4.41
N TRP A 169 -15.34 -6.92 -4.68
CA TRP A 169 -14.80 -7.19 -6.02
C TRP A 169 -13.68 -8.23 -6.04
N ALA A 170 -13.46 -8.83 -7.21
CA ALA A 170 -12.31 -9.68 -7.47
C ALA A 170 -11.84 -9.54 -8.92
N PHE A 171 -10.54 -9.35 -9.13
CA PHE A 171 -9.92 -9.66 -10.43
C PHE A 171 -9.53 -11.12 -10.42
N THR A 172 -9.92 -11.85 -11.45
CA THR A 172 -9.66 -13.29 -11.54
C THR A 172 -8.90 -13.64 -12.81
N ASP A 173 -8.22 -14.79 -12.76
CA ASP A 173 -7.64 -15.42 -13.95
C ASP A 173 -6.57 -14.54 -14.65
N LEU A 174 -5.87 -13.70 -13.88
CA LEU A 174 -4.84 -12.81 -14.40
C LEU A 174 -3.54 -13.58 -14.68
N ASP A 175 -2.81 -13.16 -15.72
CA ASP A 175 -1.39 -13.50 -15.86
C ASP A 175 -0.52 -12.56 -15.00
N GLY A 176 0.78 -12.88 -14.88
CA GLY A 176 1.69 -12.11 -14.03
C GLY A 176 1.90 -10.66 -14.48
N GLY A 177 1.75 -10.35 -15.77
CA GLY A 177 1.81 -8.98 -16.26
C GLY A 177 0.56 -8.20 -15.88
N ALA A 178 -0.61 -8.79 -16.16
CA ALA A 178 -1.91 -8.25 -15.82
C ALA A 178 -2.06 -8.02 -14.31
N LEU A 179 -1.57 -8.94 -13.46
CA LEU A 179 -1.53 -8.76 -12.01
C LEU A 179 -0.75 -7.50 -11.60
N VAL A 180 0.48 -7.34 -12.10
CA VAL A 180 1.33 -6.20 -11.72
C VAL A 180 0.73 -4.88 -12.23
N ASP A 181 0.12 -4.89 -13.42
CA ASP A 181 -0.64 -3.74 -13.93
C ASP A 181 -1.84 -3.40 -13.03
N THR A 182 -2.62 -4.41 -12.59
CA THR A 182 -3.74 -4.21 -11.65
C THR A 182 -3.24 -3.58 -10.36
N ILE A 183 -2.16 -4.10 -9.77
CA ILE A 183 -1.57 -3.53 -8.55
C ILE A 183 -1.06 -2.11 -8.78
N ASP A 184 -0.46 -1.80 -9.93
CA ASP A 184 -0.01 -0.43 -10.23
C ASP A 184 -1.18 0.53 -10.43
N TYR A 185 -2.35 0.07 -10.89
CA TYR A 185 -3.56 0.89 -10.92
C TYR A 185 -4.18 1.11 -9.53
N VAL A 186 -4.10 0.11 -8.64
CA VAL A 186 -4.62 0.22 -7.27
C VAL A 186 -3.67 1.04 -6.37
N TYR A 187 -2.39 0.68 -6.37
CA TYR A 187 -1.33 1.27 -5.57
C TYR A 187 -0.11 1.62 -6.45
N PRO A 188 -0.16 2.78 -7.14
CA PRO A 188 0.86 3.18 -8.10
C PRO A 188 2.28 3.20 -7.52
N ALA A 189 3.21 2.67 -8.32
CA ALA A 189 4.65 2.61 -8.06
C ALA A 189 5.09 1.83 -6.80
N THR A 190 4.17 1.18 -6.08
CA THR A 190 4.51 0.46 -4.84
C THR A 190 5.47 -0.71 -5.10
N VAL A 191 5.20 -1.52 -6.12
CA VAL A 191 6.06 -2.65 -6.51
C VAL A 191 7.45 -2.17 -6.93
N ALA A 192 7.53 -1.08 -7.69
CA ALA A 192 8.80 -0.52 -8.15
C ALA A 192 9.64 0.02 -6.98
N ASN A 193 9.03 0.73 -6.04
CA ASN A 193 9.73 1.29 -4.89
C ASN A 193 10.16 0.21 -3.89
N TRP A 194 9.31 -0.78 -3.62
CA TRP A 194 9.67 -1.95 -2.82
C TRP A 194 10.86 -2.71 -3.41
N HIS A 195 10.90 -2.88 -4.74
CA HIS A 195 12.05 -3.50 -5.39
C HIS A 195 13.32 -2.67 -5.21
N ARG A 196 13.25 -1.35 -5.43
CA ARG A 196 14.42 -0.45 -5.24
C ARG A 196 14.95 -0.49 -3.82
N GLU A 197 14.06 -0.54 -2.82
CA GLU A 197 14.44 -0.68 -1.41
C GLU A 197 15.22 -1.96 -1.15
N ARG A 198 14.73 -3.10 -1.64
CA ARG A 198 15.43 -4.40 -1.50
C ARG A 198 16.80 -4.39 -2.17
N GLU A 199 16.94 -3.67 -3.27
CA GLU A 199 18.21 -3.50 -3.97
C GLU A 199 19.11 -2.39 -3.37
N GLY A 200 18.68 -1.73 -2.28
CA GLY A 200 19.43 -0.64 -1.66
C GLY A 200 19.57 0.60 -2.54
N SER A 201 18.64 0.81 -3.47
CA SER A 201 18.63 1.86 -4.48
C SER A 201 17.40 2.77 -4.41
N LEU A 202 16.61 2.69 -3.33
CA LEU A 202 15.48 3.59 -3.10
C LEU A 202 15.99 5.02 -2.93
N ASP A 203 15.46 5.94 -3.72
CA ASP A 203 15.77 7.36 -3.68
C ASP A 203 14.78 8.08 -2.75
N VAL A 204 15.22 8.35 -1.51
CA VAL A 204 14.41 9.03 -0.49
C VAL A 204 14.64 10.54 -0.59
N ASP A 205 13.55 11.30 -0.75
CA ASP A 205 13.54 12.76 -0.66
C ASP A 205 12.98 13.13 0.73
N HIS A 206 13.81 13.75 1.58
CA HIS A 206 13.42 14.18 2.92
C HIS A 206 12.58 15.46 2.88
N TRP A 207 11.92 15.79 4.00
CA TRP A 207 11.03 16.96 4.10
C TRP A 207 11.73 18.25 3.70
N ALA A 208 12.95 18.51 4.17
CA ALA A 208 13.68 19.73 3.84
C ALA A 208 13.83 19.91 2.32
N ASP A 209 14.21 18.83 1.62
CA ASP A 209 14.36 18.85 0.16
C ASP A 209 13.03 19.09 -0.56
N VAL A 210 11.93 18.49 -0.09
CA VAL A 210 10.61 18.65 -0.70
C VAL A 210 10.02 20.03 -0.41
N ALA A 211 10.19 20.54 0.81
CA ALA A 211 9.72 21.85 1.23
C ALA A 211 10.43 22.97 0.47
N ASP A 212 11.76 22.89 0.30
CA ASP A 212 12.56 23.88 -0.44
C ASP A 212 12.20 23.97 -1.93
N ARG A 213 11.65 22.90 -2.52
CA ARG A 213 11.17 22.89 -3.91
C ARG A 213 9.81 23.56 -4.07
N GLN A 214 9.05 23.78 -2.98
CA GLN A 214 7.73 24.40 -3.05
C GLN A 214 7.82 25.89 -3.34
N THR A 215 6.87 26.37 -4.14
CA THR A 215 6.82 27.79 -4.55
C THR A 215 5.38 28.32 -4.52
N GLY A 216 5.21 29.63 -4.66
CA GLY A 216 3.90 30.26 -4.65
C GLY A 216 3.17 30.06 -3.31
N ILE A 217 1.89 29.67 -3.36
CA ILE A 217 1.06 29.47 -2.17
C ILE A 217 1.58 28.37 -1.23
N TYR A 218 2.41 27.45 -1.74
CA TYR A 218 3.02 26.36 -0.96
C TYR A 218 4.40 26.73 -0.42
N GLY A 219 4.98 27.86 -0.81
CA GLY A 219 6.31 28.26 -0.32
C GLY A 219 6.38 28.45 1.20
N ILE A 220 5.24 28.65 1.86
CA ILE A 220 5.14 28.74 3.32
C ILE A 220 5.54 27.44 4.03
N VAL A 221 5.46 26.26 3.39
CA VAL A 221 5.69 24.99 4.09
C VAL A 221 7.12 24.83 4.62
N SER A 222 8.10 25.56 4.07
CA SER A 222 9.47 25.59 4.60
C SER A 222 9.56 26.17 6.01
N ASP A 223 8.53 26.90 6.45
CA ASP A 223 8.45 27.50 7.78
C ASP A 223 7.89 26.54 8.84
N LEU A 224 7.46 25.33 8.45
CA LEU A 224 6.98 24.32 9.39
C LEU A 224 8.15 23.85 10.27
N ASP A 225 8.07 24.13 11.56
CA ASP A 225 9.10 23.73 12.50
C ASP A 225 9.11 22.22 12.77
N LYS A 226 10.09 21.75 13.55
CA LYS A 226 10.28 20.32 13.80
C LYS A 226 9.10 19.70 14.55
N ASP A 227 8.62 20.35 15.60
CA ASP A 227 7.56 19.80 16.46
C ASP A 227 6.26 19.71 15.65
N ALA A 228 5.95 20.74 14.86
CA ALA A 228 4.79 20.75 13.97
C ALA A 228 4.90 19.73 12.82
N LEU A 229 6.11 19.50 12.29
CA LEU A 229 6.36 18.44 11.31
C LEU A 229 6.12 17.05 11.90
N GLU A 230 6.50 16.82 13.16
CA GLU A 230 6.22 15.56 13.86
C GLU A 230 4.71 15.37 14.03
N TRP A 231 3.97 16.36 14.53
CA TRP A 231 2.51 16.26 14.64
C TRP A 231 1.83 16.06 13.27
N ALA A 232 2.33 16.71 12.22
CA ALA A 232 1.83 16.50 10.86
C ALA A 232 2.07 15.07 10.39
N ALA A 233 3.25 14.50 10.64
CA ALA A 233 3.56 13.12 10.29
C ALA A 233 2.70 12.12 11.10
N GLU A 234 2.47 12.38 12.38
CA GLU A 234 1.56 11.58 13.23
C GLU A 234 0.12 11.64 12.72
N ALA A 235 -0.34 12.82 12.31
CA ALA A 235 -1.70 13.01 11.82
C ALA A 235 -1.96 12.42 10.43
N CYS A 236 -0.93 12.31 9.58
CA CYS A 236 -1.12 11.99 8.15
C CYS A 236 -0.42 10.73 7.65
N CYS A 237 0.56 10.20 8.37
CA CYS A 237 1.47 9.16 7.87
C CYS A 237 1.59 7.93 8.77
N VAL A 238 0.58 7.71 9.61
CA VAL A 238 0.41 6.48 10.41
C VAL A 238 -0.43 5.46 9.63
N ASP A 239 -0.38 4.19 10.04
CA ASP A 239 -1.02 3.09 9.30
C ASP A 239 -2.54 3.21 9.17
N SER A 240 -3.21 3.93 10.09
CA SER A 240 -4.64 4.24 9.97
C SER A 240 -4.96 5.29 8.89
N GLN A 241 -3.94 5.97 8.35
CA GLN A 241 -4.09 7.03 7.34
C GLN A 241 -3.41 6.68 6.02
N CYS A 242 -2.35 5.86 6.04
CA CYS A 242 -1.62 5.46 4.85
C CYS A 242 -0.95 4.10 5.02
N LEU A 243 -1.12 3.21 4.04
CA LEU A 243 -0.55 1.86 4.00
C LEU A 243 0.96 1.83 3.68
N LYS A 244 1.57 2.97 3.35
CA LYS A 244 3.00 3.04 3.03
C LYS A 244 3.81 3.22 4.31
N ARG A 245 4.95 2.54 4.42
CA ARG A 245 5.94 2.81 5.47
C ARG A 245 6.79 4.03 5.14
N ARG A 246 6.81 5.04 6.00
CA ARG A 246 7.53 6.31 5.80
C ARG A 246 9.05 6.13 5.88
N GLU A 247 9.76 6.25 4.76
CA GLU A 247 11.23 6.21 4.73
C GLU A 247 11.87 7.60 4.87
N TRP A 248 11.14 8.67 4.55
CA TRP A 248 11.62 10.04 4.71
C TRP A 248 11.52 10.55 6.16
N ASP A 249 12.37 11.54 6.48
CA ASP A 249 12.41 12.29 7.75
C ASP A 249 12.51 13.79 7.48
N ARG A 250 12.92 14.59 8.48
CA ARG A 250 13.22 16.00 8.28
C ARG A 250 14.33 16.19 7.24
N ASP A 251 15.46 15.52 7.45
CA ASP A 251 16.64 15.46 6.57
C ASP A 251 17.43 14.17 6.85
N GLU A 252 18.58 13.96 6.18
CA GLU A 252 19.42 12.75 6.33
C GLU A 252 19.98 12.56 7.76
N ASP A 253 20.15 13.64 8.51
CA ASP A 253 20.80 13.65 9.83
C ASP A 253 19.80 13.81 10.99
N ASP A 254 18.55 14.23 10.72
CA ASP A 254 17.50 14.47 11.71
C ASP A 254 16.24 13.63 11.44
N ALA A 255 16.17 12.49 12.12
CA ALA A 255 15.03 11.60 12.09
C ALA A 255 13.82 12.17 12.85
N LEU A 256 12.60 11.86 12.39
CA LEU A 256 11.39 12.16 13.14
C LEU A 256 11.14 11.06 14.19
N ASP A 257 10.69 11.46 15.39
CA ASP A 257 10.42 10.51 16.48
C ASP A 257 9.12 9.70 16.25
N VAL A 258 8.23 10.18 15.38
CA VAL A 258 6.99 9.47 15.01
C VAL A 258 7.31 8.14 14.35
N PRO A 259 6.65 7.03 14.70
CA PRO A 259 6.81 5.76 14.01
C PRO A 259 6.63 5.88 12.49
N ARG A 260 7.36 5.05 11.73
CA ARG A 260 7.31 5.05 10.26
C ARG A 260 6.10 4.29 9.69
N GLY A 261 5.38 3.54 10.52
CA GLY A 261 4.36 2.59 10.10
C GLY A 261 4.94 1.21 9.78
N ASP A 262 4.07 0.21 9.63
CA ASP A 262 4.42 -1.19 9.43
C ASP A 262 4.14 -1.68 7.99
N GLY A 263 3.79 -0.77 7.07
CA GLY A 263 3.49 -1.07 5.67
C GLY A 263 4.59 -1.86 4.94
N GLU A 264 4.19 -2.81 4.09
CA GLU A 264 5.13 -3.65 3.31
C GLU A 264 5.94 -2.83 2.30
N PHE A 265 5.33 -1.80 1.70
CA PHE A 265 5.97 -0.96 0.67
C PHE A 265 6.35 0.45 1.17
N PRO A 266 7.50 0.99 0.73
CA PRO A 266 8.03 2.24 1.25
C PRO A 266 7.39 3.50 0.64
N CYS A 267 7.32 4.56 1.45
CA CYS A 267 7.02 5.94 1.08
C CYS A 267 8.33 6.72 1.04
N ARG A 268 8.86 6.92 -0.17
CA ARG A 268 10.16 7.55 -0.40
C ARG A 268 10.16 9.08 -0.25
N GLU A 269 9.00 9.74 -0.26
CA GLU A 269 8.91 11.21 -0.20
C GLU A 269 7.56 11.68 0.39
N PRO A 270 7.50 12.86 1.04
CA PRO A 270 6.24 13.50 1.42
C PRO A 270 5.33 13.68 0.19
N CYS A 271 4.11 13.12 0.25
CA CYS A 271 3.19 13.18 -0.87
C CYS A 271 2.52 14.57 -1.01
N SER A 272 1.90 14.83 -2.16
CA SER A 272 1.20 16.11 -2.41
C SER A 272 0.08 16.40 -1.40
N LEU A 273 -0.61 15.36 -0.92
CA LEU A 273 -1.65 15.51 0.10
C LEU A 273 -1.04 15.96 1.44
N PHE A 274 0.10 15.38 1.83
CA PHE A 274 0.86 15.80 3.00
C PHE A 274 1.32 17.25 2.88
N VAL A 275 1.87 17.65 1.72
CA VAL A 275 2.30 19.05 1.48
C VAL A 275 1.11 20.02 1.57
N ALA A 276 -0.08 19.62 1.10
CA ALA A 276 -1.28 20.42 1.25
C ALA A 276 -1.74 20.56 2.70
N ALA A 277 -1.69 19.48 3.48
CA ALA A 277 -1.97 19.50 4.92
C ALA A 277 -0.95 20.36 5.67
N ALA A 278 0.34 20.14 5.43
CA ALA A 278 1.46 20.90 6.00
C ALA A 278 1.32 22.42 5.75
N ARG A 279 0.85 22.83 4.56
CA ARG A 279 0.54 24.25 4.30
C ARG A 279 -0.50 24.81 5.27
N LYS A 280 -1.58 24.06 5.51
CA LYS A 280 -2.62 24.48 6.44
C LYS A 280 -2.10 24.49 7.87
N PHE A 281 -1.37 23.45 8.28
CA PHE A 281 -0.76 23.38 9.62
C PHE A 281 0.23 24.51 9.86
N THR A 282 1.10 24.83 8.89
CA THR A 282 2.01 25.97 8.98
C THR A 282 1.25 27.29 9.16
N THR A 283 0.07 27.42 8.55
CA THR A 283 -0.76 28.61 8.74
C THR A 283 -1.31 28.68 10.17
N LEU A 284 -1.75 27.55 10.72
CA LEU A 284 -2.26 27.47 12.09
C LEU A 284 -1.17 27.75 13.12
N GLU A 285 0.02 27.18 12.95
CA GLU A 285 1.15 27.35 13.88
C GLU A 285 1.76 28.76 13.86
N ARG A 286 1.42 29.58 12.86
CA ARG A 286 1.81 31.00 12.83
C ARG A 286 0.93 31.88 13.71
N GLU A 287 -0.21 31.39 14.18
CA GLU A 287 -1.07 32.13 15.09
C GLU A 287 -0.47 32.18 16.50
N ASP A 288 -0.48 33.36 17.11
CA ASP A 288 -0.05 33.50 18.51
C ASP A 288 -1.05 32.79 19.43
N THR A 289 -0.54 31.93 20.32
CA THR A 289 -1.36 31.27 21.34
C THR A 289 -2.05 32.31 22.24
N ARG A 290 -3.33 32.07 22.56
CA ARG A 290 -4.14 32.88 23.47
C ARG A 290 -4.77 32.01 24.55
N GLU A 291 -4.96 32.60 25.73
CA GLU A 291 -5.69 31.95 26.81
C GLU A 291 -7.20 32.23 26.68
N TYR A 292 -8.00 31.18 26.65
CA TYR A 292 -9.46 31.25 26.72
C TYR A 292 -9.94 30.59 28.02
N THR A 293 -10.76 31.29 28.81
CA THR A 293 -11.22 30.81 30.12
C THR A 293 -12.73 30.66 30.16
N PHE A 294 -13.21 29.44 30.42
CA PHE A 294 -14.62 29.13 30.68
C PHE A 294 -14.74 27.88 31.57
N GLU A 295 -15.91 27.66 32.16
CA GLU A 295 -16.13 26.59 33.13
C GLU A 295 -16.85 25.38 32.50
N LEU A 296 -16.21 24.21 32.52
CA LEU A 296 -16.78 22.92 32.15
C LEU A 296 -16.93 22.04 33.40
N THR A 297 -17.96 21.18 33.43
CA THR A 297 -17.96 20.03 34.33
C THR A 297 -16.98 18.96 33.81
N PRO A 298 -16.46 18.06 34.66
CA PRO A 298 -15.57 16.99 34.20
C PRO A 298 -16.14 16.17 33.03
N ALA A 299 -17.43 15.83 33.09
CA ALA A 299 -18.10 15.08 32.03
C ALA A 299 -18.26 15.86 30.71
N GLU A 300 -18.30 17.20 30.76
CA GLU A 300 -18.33 18.01 29.54
C GLU A 300 -16.95 18.13 28.91
N LYS A 301 -15.88 18.20 29.73
CA LYS A 301 -14.50 18.15 29.24
C LYS A 301 -14.22 16.79 28.59
N GLU A 302 -14.51 15.70 29.30
CA GLU A 302 -14.37 14.33 28.78
C GLU A 302 -15.12 14.17 27.45
N GLN A 303 -16.35 14.70 27.36
CA GLN A 303 -17.10 14.63 26.12
C GLN A 303 -16.43 15.39 24.95
N ILE A 304 -15.78 16.52 25.18
CA ILE A 304 -15.05 17.25 24.13
C ILE A 304 -13.84 16.44 23.67
N GLU A 305 -13.11 15.82 24.60
CA GLU A 305 -11.98 14.93 24.29
C GLU A 305 -12.44 13.71 23.48
N ASP A 306 -13.57 13.10 23.85
CA ASP A 306 -14.16 11.98 23.12
C ASP A 306 -14.59 12.39 21.70
N ILE A 307 -15.12 13.61 21.52
CA ILE A 307 -15.46 14.14 20.18
C ILE A 307 -14.21 14.30 19.33
N ILE A 308 -13.12 14.87 19.88
CA ILE A 308 -11.86 15.04 19.15
C ILE A 308 -11.33 13.66 18.73
N GLY A 309 -11.26 12.70 19.66
CA GLY A 309 -10.79 11.35 19.37
C GLY A 309 -11.65 10.64 18.33
N ALA A 310 -12.98 10.70 18.44
CA ALA A 310 -13.87 10.05 17.48
C ALA A 310 -13.75 10.63 16.06
N VAL A 311 -13.51 11.93 15.91
CA VAL A 311 -13.29 12.55 14.59
C VAL A 311 -11.89 12.23 14.06
N ALA A 312 -10.86 12.30 14.91
CA ALA A 312 -9.49 12.00 14.51
C ALA A 312 -9.30 10.53 14.09
N ASP A 313 -10.03 9.61 14.72
CA ASP A 313 -9.99 8.18 14.42
C ASP A 313 -10.98 7.76 13.31
N ASP A 314 -11.74 8.70 12.73
CA ASP A 314 -12.83 8.42 11.77
C ASP A 314 -13.90 7.43 12.28
N ARG A 315 -14.23 7.50 13.57
CA ARG A 315 -15.19 6.59 14.24
C ARG A 315 -16.58 7.18 14.44
N THR A 316 -16.90 8.29 13.78
CA THR A 316 -18.18 8.98 14.02
C THR A 316 -19.38 8.19 13.51
N ASP A 317 -19.23 7.45 12.41
CA ASP A 317 -20.33 6.68 11.80
C ASP A 317 -20.57 5.34 12.51
N ASP A 318 -19.59 4.84 13.28
CA ASP A 318 -19.73 3.66 14.14
C ASP A 318 -20.66 3.91 15.35
N ILE A 319 -20.80 5.17 15.77
CA ILE A 319 -21.55 5.53 16.98
C ILE A 319 -23.04 5.65 16.65
N ARG A 320 -23.81 4.65 17.06
CA ARG A 320 -25.25 4.61 16.75
C ARG A 320 -26.00 5.64 17.58
N GLU A 321 -27.14 6.07 17.05
CA GLU A 321 -28.00 7.07 17.70
C GLU A 321 -28.42 6.65 19.13
N ALA A 322 -28.60 5.35 19.36
CA ALA A 322 -28.98 4.78 20.66
C ALA A 322 -27.81 4.60 21.64
N ASP A 323 -26.56 4.75 21.20
CA ASP A 323 -25.35 4.58 22.03
C ASP A 323 -25.07 5.86 22.85
N VAL A 324 -26.08 6.32 23.59
CA VAL A 324 -26.08 7.61 24.32
C VAL A 324 -25.05 7.71 25.46
N TYR A 325 -24.32 6.63 25.72
CA TYR A 325 -23.24 6.61 26.71
C TYR A 325 -21.87 6.95 26.09
N GLU A 326 -21.71 6.81 24.76
CA GLU A 326 -20.51 7.21 24.03
C GLU A 326 -20.41 8.74 23.98
N GLY A 327 -19.24 9.32 24.30
CA GLY A 327 -19.07 10.77 24.43
C GLY A 327 -19.36 11.54 23.15
N ALA A 328 -18.91 11.03 22.01
CA ALA A 328 -19.14 11.63 20.69
C ALA A 328 -20.54 11.38 20.11
N ASN A 329 -21.43 10.67 20.83
CA ASN A 329 -22.79 10.42 20.37
C ASN A 329 -23.53 11.71 19.97
N ARG A 330 -24.23 11.66 18.84
CA ARG A 330 -24.93 12.79 18.22
C ARG A 330 -25.86 13.55 19.18
N TYR A 331 -26.64 12.86 20.02
CA TYR A 331 -27.56 13.53 20.95
C TYR A 331 -26.81 14.24 22.08
N ARG A 332 -25.73 13.64 22.59
CA ARG A 332 -24.89 14.28 23.59
C ARG A 332 -24.20 15.51 23.01
N THR A 333 -23.64 15.43 21.81
CA THR A 333 -22.98 16.56 21.14
C THR A 333 -23.97 17.70 20.90
N ARG A 334 -25.21 17.39 20.50
CA ARG A 334 -26.28 18.40 20.36
C ARG A 334 -26.69 19.02 21.69
N PHE A 335 -26.76 18.24 22.78
CA PHE A 335 -27.06 18.75 24.11
C PHE A 335 -25.94 19.68 24.61
N LEU A 336 -24.69 19.27 24.45
CA LEU A 336 -23.52 20.09 24.80
C LEU A 336 -23.53 21.41 24.03
N ARG A 337 -23.74 21.35 22.70
CA ARG A 337 -23.88 22.54 21.85
C ARG A 337 -24.99 23.47 22.33
N ALA A 338 -26.17 22.94 22.64
CA ALA A 338 -27.31 23.75 23.12
C ALA A 338 -27.05 24.40 24.49
N LYS A 339 -26.22 23.77 25.32
CA LYS A 339 -25.87 24.28 26.65
C LYS A 339 -24.71 25.29 26.60
N ARG A 340 -23.75 25.09 25.69
CA ARG A 340 -22.45 25.77 25.73
C ARG A 340 -22.17 26.71 24.56
N MET A 341 -22.90 26.65 23.45
CA MET A 341 -22.67 27.57 22.33
C MET A 341 -23.70 28.70 22.34
N ASP A 342 -23.23 29.93 22.18
CA ASP A 342 -24.05 31.13 21.96
C ASP A 342 -23.46 31.99 20.83
N ASP A 343 -23.97 33.21 20.64
CA ASP A 343 -23.53 34.13 19.58
C ASP A 343 -22.07 34.58 19.74
N HIS A 344 -21.46 34.43 20.92
CA HIS A 344 -20.06 34.74 21.19
C HIS A 344 -19.15 33.51 21.15
N GLY A 345 -19.68 32.33 20.80
CA GLY A 345 -18.90 31.09 20.68
C GLY A 345 -19.02 30.18 21.91
N LEU A 346 -17.91 29.52 22.27
CA LEU A 346 -17.91 28.51 23.33
C LEU A 346 -17.99 29.16 24.72
N SER A 347 -19.09 28.88 25.41
CA SER A 347 -19.44 29.38 26.74
C SER A 347 -19.40 30.90 26.86
N GLY A 348 -19.83 31.63 25.82
CA GLY A 348 -19.83 33.09 25.80
C GLY A 348 -18.44 33.72 25.73
N THR A 349 -17.40 32.94 25.41
CA THR A 349 -16.01 33.42 25.30
C THR A 349 -15.69 33.72 23.83
N PRO A 350 -15.46 34.99 23.46
CA PRO A 350 -15.13 35.36 22.07
C PRO A 350 -13.85 34.70 21.58
N THR A 351 -13.88 34.20 20.33
CA THR A 351 -12.70 33.63 19.65
C THR A 351 -11.68 34.71 19.29
N TYR A 352 -12.15 35.89 18.88
CA TYR A 352 -11.32 37.04 18.52
C TYR A 352 -11.62 38.25 19.42
N PRO A 353 -10.68 39.20 19.57
CA PRO A 353 -10.91 40.45 20.29
C PRO A 353 -12.05 41.24 19.62
N GLU A 354 -12.83 41.98 20.41
CA GLU A 354 -13.96 42.78 19.91
C GLU A 354 -13.58 43.87 18.89
N ASP A 355 -12.28 44.22 18.79
CA ASP A 355 -11.73 45.18 17.83
C ASP A 355 -11.25 44.53 16.52
N HIS A 356 -11.53 43.25 16.28
CA HIS A 356 -11.24 42.58 15.01
C HIS A 356 -12.33 42.95 13.99
N ASP A 357 -12.18 44.08 13.30
CA ASP A 357 -13.04 44.41 12.16
C ASP A 357 -12.93 43.29 11.11
N ASP A 358 -14.07 42.69 10.74
CA ASP A 358 -14.23 41.66 9.71
C ASP A 358 -13.97 42.24 8.29
N ASP A 359 -12.76 42.74 8.02
CA ASP A 359 -12.38 43.30 6.72
C ASP A 359 -11.62 42.31 5.79
N ASP A 360 -11.50 41.03 6.17
CA ASP A 360 -10.86 39.99 5.34
C ASP A 360 -11.83 38.86 4.91
N ASP A 361 -13.13 39.16 4.76
CA ASP A 361 -14.04 38.33 3.94
C ASP A 361 -13.99 38.78 2.48
N ASP A 362 -12.93 38.38 1.77
CA ASP A 362 -12.98 38.29 0.31
C ASP A 362 -11.97 37.23 -0.19
N GLY A 363 -12.44 35.99 -0.20
CA GLY A 363 -12.30 35.10 -1.36
C GLY A 363 -10.93 34.48 -1.64
N ASP A 364 -10.66 33.32 -1.04
CA ASP A 364 -9.89 32.27 -1.72
C ASP A 364 -10.48 30.89 -1.40
N HIS A 365 -11.72 30.70 -1.85
CA HIS A 365 -12.29 29.38 -2.10
C HIS A 365 -12.36 29.17 -3.61
N HIS A 366 -11.36 28.50 -4.18
CA HIS A 366 -11.51 27.63 -5.34
C HIS A 366 -10.38 26.62 -5.47
#